data_AF-A0A7L3ML32-F1
#
_entry.id   AF-A0A7L3ML32-F1
#
_cell.length_a   1.000
_cell.length_b   1.000
_cell.length_c   1.000
_cell.angle_alpha   90.00
_cell.angle_beta   90.00
_cell.angle_gamma   90.00
#
_symmetry.space_group_name_H-M   'P 1'
#
loop_
_entity.id
_entity.type
_entity.pdbx_description
1 polymer ?
#
loop_
_entity_poly.entity_id
_entity_poly.type
_entity_poly.pdbx_seq_one_letter_code
_entity_poly.pdbx_strand_id
1 'polypeptide(L)' 'VSVNIQVQDVNDNRPVFEADPYRAFVMENMPSGTTVIQVTANDQDMGSDGQVTYSLESE' A
#
# COMPACT_ATOMS: atom_id res chain seq x y z
N VAL A 1 -8.30 40.45 -17.64
CA VAL A 1 -8.34 39.06 -18.17
C VAL A 1 -7.62 38.20 -17.17
N SER A 2 -8.22 37.09 -16.73
CA SER A 2 -7.61 36.16 -15.78
C SER A 2 -7.55 34.79 -16.44
N VAL A 3 -6.44 34.08 -16.26
CA VAL A 3 -6.24 32.72 -16.75
C VAL A 3 -6.24 31.80 -15.54
N ASN A 4 -7.02 30.72 -15.60
CA ASN A 4 -7.01 29.64 -14.62
C ASN A 4 -6.17 28.49 -15.18
N ILE A 5 -5.20 28.02 -14.38
CA ILE A 5 -4.35 26.88 -14.69
C ILE A 5 -4.62 25.83 -13.62
N GLN A 6 -5.03 24.64 -14.04
CA GLN A 6 -5.20 23.47 -13.17
C GLN A 6 -4.15 22.43 -13.52
N VAL A 7 -3.41 21.97 -12.52
CA VAL A 7 -2.51 20.82 -12.65
C VAL A 7 -3.34 19.56 -12.40
N GLN A 8 -3.26 18.60 -13.31
CA GLN A 8 -3.87 17.29 -13.15
C GLN A 8 -2.84 16.34 -12.56
N ASP A 9 -3.29 15.52 -11.62
CA ASP A 9 -2.51 14.41 -11.09
C ASP A 9 -2.37 13.32 -12.16
N VAL A 10 -1.26 12.59 -12.10
CA VAL A 10 -1.01 11.42 -12.94
C VAL A 10 -0.42 10.34 -12.05
N ASN A 11 -0.73 9.07 -12.35
CA ASN A 11 -0.14 7.94 -11.64
C ASN A 11 1.36 7.83 -11.95
N ASP A 12 2.19 8.50 -11.16
CA ASP A 12 3.65 8.55 -11.32
C ASP A 12 4.42 8.18 -10.05
N ASN A 13 3.72 7.95 -8.94
CA ASN A 13 4.27 7.36 -7.75
C ASN A 13 3.92 5.87 -7.71
N ARG A 14 4.73 5.10 -6.98
CA ARG A 14 4.46 3.68 -6.75
C ARG A 14 4.21 3.47 -5.27
N PRO A 15 3.42 2.46 -4.88
CA PRO A 15 3.21 2.17 -3.47
C PRO A 15 4.53 1.82 -2.78
N VAL A 16 4.79 2.41 -1.62
CA VAL A 16 5.98 2.14 -0.81
C VAL A 16 5.56 1.58 0.54
N PHE A 17 6.09 0.40 0.88
CA PHE A 17 5.89 -0.22 2.18
C PHE A 17 6.54 0.61 3.31
N GLU A 18 5.88 0.72 4.46
CA GLU A 18 6.41 1.45 5.63
C GLU A 18 7.66 0.80 6.24
N ALA A 19 7.86 -0.50 6.02
CA ALA A 19 9.02 -1.24 6.49
C ALA A 19 9.49 -2.25 5.44
N ASP A 20 10.81 -2.45 5.40
CA ASP A 20 11.46 -3.52 4.64
C ASP A 20 12.70 -4.01 5.43
N PRO A 21 12.69 -5.23 6.00
CA PRO A 21 11.66 -6.25 5.91
C PRO A 21 10.57 -6.14 7.01
N TYR A 22 9.36 -6.60 6.70
CA TYR A 22 8.38 -6.95 7.74
C TYR A 22 8.73 -8.30 8.36
N ARG A 23 8.63 -8.40 9.69
CA ARG A 23 8.87 -9.64 10.44
C ARG A 23 7.74 -9.87 11.44
N ALA A 24 7.28 -11.11 11.51
CA ALA A 24 6.26 -11.54 12.45
C ALA A 24 6.62 -12.89 13.05
N PHE A 25 6.17 -13.13 14.28
CA PHE A 25 6.26 -14.43 14.93
C PHE A 25 4.85 -14.93 15.18
N VAL A 26 4.60 -16.18 14.84
CA VAL A 26 3.32 -16.85 15.06
C VAL A 26 3.57 -18.15 15.80
N MET A 27 2.77 -18.43 16.82
CA MET A 27 2.84 -19.70 17.52
C MET A 27 2.29 -20.81 16.63
N GLU A 28 2.85 -22.01 16.75
CA GLU A 28 2.27 -23.19 16.13
C GLU A 28 0.85 -23.43 16.67
N ASN A 29 0.01 -24.08 15.84
CA ASN A 29 -1.36 -24.47 16.18
C ASN A 29 -2.34 -23.30 16.43
N MET A 30 -2.00 -22.08 16.02
CA MET A 30 -2.97 -20.98 15.99
C MET A 30 -4.13 -21.30 15.02
N PRO A 31 -5.38 -20.96 15.37
CA PRO A 31 -6.55 -21.29 14.55
C PRO A 31 -6.53 -20.56 13.20
N SER A 32 -7.26 -21.10 12.22
CA SER A 32 -7.47 -20.43 10.93
C SER A 32 -8.13 -19.06 11.11
N GLY A 33 -7.69 -18.09 10.32
CA GLY A 33 -8.13 -16.70 10.47
C GLY A 33 -7.35 -15.89 11.53
N THR A 34 -6.35 -16.48 12.18
CA THR A 34 -5.43 -15.72 13.04
C THR A 34 -4.71 -14.64 12.22
N THR A 35 -4.86 -13.39 12.62
CA THR A 35 -4.07 -12.28 12.07
C THR A 35 -2.61 -12.42 12.49
N VAL A 36 -1.70 -12.50 11.51
CA VAL A 36 -0.26 -12.65 11.75
C VAL A 36 0.42 -11.29 11.86
N ILE A 37 0.22 -10.45 10.84
CA ILE A 37 0.74 -9.10 10.76
C ILE A 37 -0.16 -8.28 9.84
N GLN A 38 -0.16 -6.96 10.04
CA GLN A 38 -0.69 -6.02 9.07
C GLN A 38 0.49 -5.28 8.44
N VAL A 39 0.55 -5.31 7.12
CA VAL A 39 1.52 -4.52 6.35
C VAL A 39 0.81 -3.29 5.79
N THR A 40 1.54 -2.19 5.70
CA THR A 40 1.05 -0.94 5.12
C THR A 40 2.00 -0.50 4.02
N ALA A 41 1.44 -0.15 2.88
CA ALA A 41 2.10 0.59 1.82
C ALA A 41 1.31 1.85 1.51
N ASN A 42 2.03 2.90 1.17
CA ASN A 42 1.47 4.21 0.90
C ASN A 42 1.95 4.71 -0.47
N ASP A 43 1.01 5.24 -1.24
CA ASP A 43 1.25 5.90 -2.51
C ASP A 43 1.02 7.42 -2.32
N GLN A 44 1.71 8.26 -3.09
CA GLN A 44 1.60 9.72 -2.99
C GLN A 44 0.69 10.34 -4.05
N ASP A 45 0.17 9.54 -4.97
CA ASP A 45 -0.81 9.97 -5.95
C ASP A 45 -2.18 10.25 -5.33
N MET A 46 -2.99 11.06 -6.00
CA MET A 46 -4.30 11.47 -5.49
C MET A 46 -5.41 10.51 -5.93
N GLY A 47 -6.44 10.39 -5.09
CA GLY A 47 -7.66 9.67 -5.46
C GLY A 47 -7.44 8.19 -5.72
N SER A 48 -7.89 7.69 -6.87
CA SER A 48 -7.77 6.28 -7.25
C SER A 48 -6.34 5.86 -7.55
N ASP A 49 -5.50 6.81 -8.01
CA ASP A 49 -4.14 6.51 -8.43
C ASP A 49 -3.26 6.20 -7.22
N GLY A 50 -3.58 6.77 -6.06
CA GLY A 50 -2.95 6.42 -4.78
C GLY A 50 -3.56 5.22 -4.04
N GLN A 51 -4.54 4.50 -4.62
CA GLN A 51 -5.19 3.38 -3.96
C GLN A 51 -4.34 2.10 -4.06
N VAL A 52 -4.00 1.53 -2.90
CA VAL A 52 -3.15 0.34 -2.81
C VAL A 52 -3.98 -0.94 -2.66
N THR A 53 -3.69 -1.94 -3.50
CA THR A 53 -4.20 -3.31 -3.38
C THR A 53 -3.06 -4.28 -3.05
N TYR A 54 -3.30 -5.20 -2.12
CA TYR A 54 -2.29 -6.15 -1.64
C TYR A 54 -2.57 -7.55 -2.17
N SER A 55 -1.52 -8.26 -2.56
CA SER A 55 -1.54 -9.68 -2.90
C SER A 55 -0.31 -10.37 -2.32
N LEU A 56 -0.45 -11.66 -2.01
CA LEU A 56 0.70 -12.51 -1.69
C LEU A 56 1.17 -13.16 -2.99
N GLU A 57 2.43 -12.99 -3.32
CA GLU A 57 3.09 -13.73 -4.40
C GLU A 57 3.72 -14.98 -3.81
N SER A 58 3.51 -16.12 -4.46
CA SER A 58 4.28 -17.35 -4.20
C SER A 58 5.47 -17.39 -5.14
N GLU A 59 6.62 -17.85 -4.65
CA GLU A 59 7.72 -18.27 -5.54
C GLU A 59 7.33 -19.48 -6.41
#